data_AF-A0AAW1P3I7-F1
#
_entry.id   AF-A0AAW1P3I7-F1
#
_cell.length_a   1.000
_cell.length_b   1.000
_cell.length_c   1.000
_cell.angle_alpha   90.00
_cell.angle_beta   90.00
_cell.angle_gamma   90.00
#
_symmetry.space_group_name_H-M   'P 1'
#
loop_
_entity.id
_entity.type
_entity.pdbx_description
1 polymer ?
#
loop_
_entity_poly.entity_id
_entity_poly.type
_entity_poly.pdbx_seq_one_letter_code
_entity_poly.pdbx_strand_id
1 'polypeptide(L)'
;MQTRRGVSEGTGKNRCELHVRPSDGPEDVAEQWQRLMAVLERPDTVLLFHLENHYCLVFAAREWRMNVGYSGKRVVRQLLVAKPGQRPGSWMDFETVRSTVLGWAGYGIIGISRREDVVLP
;
A
#
# COMPACT_ATOMS: atom_id res chain seq x y z
N MET A 1 9.81 20.43 25.93
CA MET A 1 8.37 20.64 25.68
C MET A 1 7.91 19.56 24.70
N GLN A 2 7.46 18.42 25.22
CA GLN A 2 7.08 17.24 24.43
C GLN A 2 5.59 17.33 24.09
N THR A 3 5.25 17.56 22.82
CA THR A 3 3.87 17.39 22.35
C THR A 3 3.66 15.95 21.90
N ARG A 4 3.12 15.13 22.80
CA ARG A 4 2.35 13.94 22.45
C ARG A 4 1.17 14.40 21.60
N ARG A 5 1.07 13.97 20.32
CA ARG A 5 -0.16 14.14 19.53
C ARG A 5 -0.96 12.86 19.60
N GLY A 6 -2.18 13.02 20.09
CA GLY A 6 -3.12 11.95 20.37
C GLY A 6 -3.62 11.27 19.10
N VAL A 7 -3.85 9.98 19.25
CA VAL A 7 -4.69 9.17 18.36
C VAL A 7 -6.12 9.69 18.55
N SER A 8 -6.70 10.28 17.51
CA SER A 8 -8.12 10.62 17.50
C SER A 8 -8.93 9.33 17.38
N GLU A 9 -9.57 8.92 18.48
CA GLU A 9 -10.54 7.84 18.53
C GLU A 9 -11.80 8.23 17.73
N GLY A 10 -11.78 7.94 16.43
CA GLY A 10 -12.97 7.84 15.59
C GLY A 10 -13.41 6.38 15.50
N THR A 11 -14.70 6.14 15.70
CA THR A 11 -15.38 4.84 15.83
C THR A 11 -15.28 3.93 14.59
N GLY A 12 -14.10 3.37 14.35
CA GLY A 12 -13.84 2.32 13.37
C GLY A 12 -12.87 1.31 13.95
N LYS A 13 -13.38 0.31 14.68
CA LYS A 13 -12.59 -0.68 15.46
C LYS A 13 -11.52 -1.47 14.67
N ASN A 14 -11.43 -1.30 13.35
CA ASN A 14 -10.54 -2.05 12.46
C ASN A 14 -9.69 -1.19 11.51
N ARG A 15 -9.51 0.12 11.75
CA ARG A 15 -8.62 0.94 10.90
C ARG A 15 -7.15 0.69 11.24
N CYS A 16 -6.47 -0.12 10.44
CA CYS A 16 -5.01 -0.16 10.42
C CYS A 16 -4.52 1.01 9.55
N GLU A 17 -4.19 2.15 10.16
CA GLU A 17 -3.63 3.30 9.44
C GLU A 17 -2.11 3.14 9.32
N LEU A 18 -1.67 2.64 8.16
CA LEU A 18 -0.27 2.65 7.78
C LEU A 18 0.13 4.07 7.37
N HIS A 19 0.97 4.72 8.17
CA HIS A 19 1.43 6.06 7.88
C HIS A 19 2.69 6.03 7.02
N VAL A 20 2.70 6.82 5.95
CA VAL A 20 3.88 7.09 5.10
C VAL A 20 4.27 8.55 5.28
N ARG A 21 5.56 8.83 5.44
CA ARG A 21 6.10 10.19 5.59
C ARG A 21 7.30 10.42 4.66
N PRO A 22 7.57 11.68 4.28
CA PRO A 22 8.77 12.01 3.50
C PRO A 22 10.08 11.72 4.25
N SER A 23 10.05 11.69 5.58
CA SER A 23 11.21 11.48 6.45
C SER A 23 11.49 10.02 6.79
N ASP A 24 10.70 9.07 6.29
CA ASP A 24 10.85 7.64 6.57
C ASP A 24 12.19 7.12 6.06
N GLY A 25 12.87 6.35 6.92
CA GLY A 25 14.11 5.66 6.58
C GLY A 25 13.88 4.32 5.87
N PRO A 26 14.96 3.63 5.45
CA PRO A 26 14.87 2.33 4.78
C PRO A 26 14.13 1.26 5.59
N GLU A 27 14.26 1.28 6.91
CA GLU A 27 13.57 0.34 7.82
C GLU A 27 12.07 0.61 7.87
N ASP A 28 11.65 1.87 7.96
CA ASP A 28 10.24 2.27 7.89
C ASP A 28 9.62 1.84 6.54
N VAL A 29 10.35 2.02 5.44
CA VAL A 29 9.93 1.54 4.11
C VAL A 29 9.74 0.02 4.09
N ALA A 30 10.65 -0.72 4.73
CA ALA A 30 10.55 -2.16 4.82
C ALA A 30 9.35 -2.59 5.68
N GLU A 31 9.10 -1.95 6.83
CA GLU A 31 7.92 -2.24 7.65
C GLU A 31 6.64 -1.95 6.86
N GLN A 32 6.57 -0.81 6.18
CA GLN A 32 5.40 -0.44 5.37
C GLN A 32 5.07 -1.47 4.30
N TRP A 33 6.10 -2.01 3.63
CA TRP A 33 5.94 -3.10 2.69
C TRP A 33 5.37 -4.36 3.37
N GLN A 34 5.95 -4.78 4.49
CA GLN A 34 5.50 -5.99 5.20
C GLN A 34 4.05 -5.88 5.68
N ARG A 35 3.66 -4.70 6.17
CA ARG A 35 2.28 -4.42 6.59
C ARG A 35 1.31 -4.44 5.41
N LEU A 36 1.70 -3.88 4.27
CA LEU A 36 0.91 -3.93 3.04
C LEU A 36 0.70 -5.39 2.58
N MET A 37 1.76 -6.19 2.59
CA MET A 37 1.71 -7.63 2.28
C MET A 37 0.77 -8.37 3.22
N ALA A 38 0.85 -8.12 4.52
CA ALA A 38 -0.02 -8.75 5.51
C ALA A 38 -1.51 -8.45 5.27
N VAL A 39 -1.86 -7.30 4.69
CA VAL A 39 -3.25 -6.99 4.31
C VAL A 39 -3.61 -7.66 2.97
N LEU A 40 -2.70 -7.64 1.99
CA LEU A 40 -2.92 -8.25 0.68
C LEU A 40 -3.12 -9.77 0.74
N GLU A 41 -2.47 -10.44 1.68
CA GLU A 41 -2.56 -11.90 1.87
C GLU A 41 -3.88 -12.36 2.51
N ARG A 42 -4.70 -11.42 3.01
CA ARG A 42 -5.98 -11.75 3.64
C ARG A 42 -7.01 -12.12 2.56
N PRO A 43 -7.61 -13.33 2.60
CA PRO A 43 -8.52 -13.80 1.56
C PRO A 43 -9.85 -13.04 1.50
N ASP A 44 -10.21 -12.36 2.59
CA ASP A 44 -11.44 -11.58 2.74
C ASP A 44 -11.28 -10.11 2.36
N THR A 45 -10.07 -9.68 1.96
CA THR A 45 -9.71 -8.27 1.82
C THR A 45 -9.15 -7.98 0.44
N VAL A 46 -9.62 -6.88 -0.15
CA VAL A 46 -9.02 -6.31 -1.36
C VAL A 46 -8.38 -4.96 -1.05
N LEU A 47 -7.36 -4.60 -1.82
CA LEU A 47 -6.67 -3.33 -1.71
C LEU A 47 -7.07 -2.42 -2.88
N LEU A 48 -7.66 -1.27 -2.58
CA LEU A 48 -8.00 -0.22 -3.53
C LEU A 48 -6.98 0.91 -3.44
N PHE A 49 -6.25 1.17 -4.51
CA PHE A 49 -5.27 2.23 -4.61
C PHE A 49 -5.86 3.47 -5.29
N HIS A 50 -5.85 4.59 -4.57
CA HIS A 50 -6.32 5.90 -5.05
C HIS A 50 -5.16 6.72 -5.63
N LEU A 51 -5.29 7.07 -6.91
CA LEU A 51 -4.38 7.87 -7.72
C LEU A 51 -5.06 9.19 -8.13
N GLU A 52 -4.32 10.09 -8.77
CA GLU A 52 -4.76 11.46 -9.12
C GLU A 52 -6.14 11.57 -9.77
N ASN A 53 -6.49 10.65 -10.66
CA ASN A 53 -7.79 10.65 -11.34
C ASN A 53 -8.35 9.24 -11.50
N HIS A 54 -7.95 8.30 -10.64
CA HIS A 54 -8.31 6.91 -10.80
C HIS A 54 -8.24 6.11 -9.51
N TYR A 55 -9.09 5.09 -9.42
CA TYR A 55 -8.97 4.04 -8.42
C TYR A 55 -8.66 2.72 -9.12
N CYS A 56 -7.62 2.03 -8.68
CA CYS A 56 -7.28 0.71 -9.18
C CYS A 56 -7.15 -0.32 -8.06
N LEU A 57 -7.44 -1.57 -8.38
CA LEU A 57 -7.18 -2.69 -7.47
C LEU A 57 -5.71 -3.08 -7.51
N VAL A 58 -5.18 -3.47 -6.35
CA VAL A 58 -3.91 -4.19 -6.23
C VAL A 58 -4.22 -5.69 -6.22
N PHE A 59 -3.69 -6.42 -7.20
CA PHE A 59 -4.01 -7.83 -7.42
C PHE A 59 -2.97 -8.78 -6.84
N ALA A 60 -1.70 -8.36 -6.83
CA ALA A 60 -0.59 -9.18 -6.39
C ALA A 60 0.58 -8.28 -6.00
N ALA A 61 1.56 -8.89 -5.35
CA ALA A 61 2.82 -8.27 -5.03
C ALA A 61 3.96 -9.25 -5.26
N ARG A 62 5.16 -8.73 -5.51
CA ARG A 62 6.38 -9.53 -5.64
C ARG A 62 7.57 -8.82 -5.02
N GLU A 63 8.45 -9.60 -4.42
CA GLU A 63 9.73 -9.15 -3.88
C GLU A 63 10.84 -10.10 -4.34
N TRP A 64 11.97 -9.55 -4.79
CA TRP A 64 13.15 -10.35 -5.10
C TRP A 64 14.45 -9.54 -4.94
N ARG A 65 15.57 -10.26 -4.83
CA ARG A 65 16.91 -9.66 -4.82
C ARG A 65 17.46 -9.66 -6.25
N MET A 66 17.71 -8.47 -6.78
CA MET A 66 18.31 -8.26 -8.10
C MET A 66 19.79 -7.92 -7.95
N ASN A 67 20.63 -8.54 -8.77
CA ASN A 67 22.04 -8.16 -8.88
C ASN A 67 22.15 -6.96 -9.83
N VAL A 68 22.74 -5.85 -9.37
CA VAL A 68 22.92 -4.60 -10.13
C VAL A 68 24.40 -4.41 -10.53
N GLY A 69 25.15 -5.51 -10.65
CA GLY A 69 26.54 -5.50 -11.08
C GLY A 69 27.46 -4.91 -10.01
N TYR A 70 28.27 -3.93 -10.39
CA TYR A 70 29.22 -3.28 -9.47
C TYR A 70 28.55 -2.56 -8.29
N SER A 71 27.27 -2.21 -8.42
CA SER A 71 26.48 -1.56 -7.37
C SER A 71 25.94 -2.53 -6.31
N GLY A 72 26.24 -3.84 -6.43
CA GLY A 72 25.86 -4.85 -5.46
C GLY A 72 24.48 -5.47 -5.70
N LYS A 73 23.72 -5.70 -4.63
CA LYS A 73 22.38 -6.30 -4.67
C LYS A 73 21.32 -5.28 -4.25
N ARG A 74 20.22 -5.20 -5.01
CA ARG A 74 19.05 -4.38 -4.71
C ARG A 74 17.84 -5.28 -4.41
N VAL A 75 17.08 -4.96 -3.37
CA VAL A 75 15.74 -5.54 -3.16
C VAL A 75 14.76 -4.78 -4.04
N VAL A 76 14.01 -5.49 -4.87
CA VAL A 76 12.98 -4.93 -5.73
C VAL A 76 11.62 -5.36 -5.19
N ARG A 77 10.70 -4.40 -5.05
CA ARG A 77 9.34 -4.59 -4.54
C ARG A 77 8.36 -3.98 -5.51
N GLN A 78 7.37 -4.75 -5.94
CA GLN A 78 6.39 -4.29 -6.92
C GLN A 78 4.98 -4.77 -6.62
N LEU A 79 4.00 -3.92 -6.95
CA LEU A 79 2.57 -4.23 -6.91
C LEU A 79 2.03 -4.42 -8.32
N LEU A 80 1.22 -5.45 -8.52
CA LEU A 80 0.45 -5.64 -9.74
C LEU A 80 -0.85 -4.84 -9.63
N VAL A 81 -1.00 -3.84 -10.48
CA VAL A 81 -2.19 -3.00 -10.54
C VAL A 81 -2.87 -3.10 -11.91
N ALA A 82 -4.19 -2.87 -11.94
CA ALA A 82 -4.90 -2.60 -13.18
C ALA A 82 -4.81 -1.11 -13.49
N LYS A 83 -4.44 -0.76 -14.73
CA LYS A 83 -4.59 0.62 -15.21
C LYS A 83 -6.06 0.87 -15.61
N PRO A 84 -6.50 2.13 -15.67
CA PRO A 84 -7.86 2.45 -16.10
C PRO A 84 -8.23 1.75 -17.41
N GLY A 85 -9.34 1.00 -17.41
CA GLY A 85 -9.83 0.30 -18.60
C GLY A 85 -9.03 -0.94 -19.03
N GLN A 86 -8.06 -1.41 -18.23
CA GLN A 86 -7.20 -2.54 -18.57
C GLN A 86 -7.34 -3.70 -17.57
N ARG A 87 -7.03 -4.92 -18.04
CA ARG A 87 -6.82 -6.09 -17.16
C ARG A 87 -5.57 -5.86 -16.29
N PRO A 88 -5.43 -6.56 -15.15
CA PRO A 88 -4.22 -6.49 -14.33
C PRO A 88 -3.00 -6.81 -15.19
N GLY A 89 -2.04 -5.89 -15.24
CA GLY A 89 -0.90 -6.05 -16.15
C GLY A 89 0.28 -5.12 -15.92
N SER A 90 0.14 -4.13 -15.03
CA SER A 90 1.23 -3.19 -14.74
C SER A 90 1.85 -3.52 -13.39
N TRP A 91 3.13 -3.86 -13.38
CA TRP A 91 3.92 -3.92 -12.15
C TRP A 91 4.47 -2.54 -11.82
N MET A 92 4.14 -2.01 -10.65
CA MET A 92 4.55 -0.69 -10.18
C MET A 92 5.51 -0.83 -8.99
N ASP A 93 6.64 -0.14 -9.04
CA ASP A 93 7.62 -0.10 -7.94
C ASP A 93 7.00 0.46 -6.67
N PHE A 94 7.33 -0.14 -5.53
CA PHE A 94 6.80 0.29 -4.23
C PHE A 94 7.24 1.73 -3.88
N GLU A 95 8.43 2.15 -4.32
CA GLU A 95 8.89 3.53 -4.18
C GLU A 95 8.02 4.52 -4.98
N THR A 96 7.53 4.11 -6.15
CA THR A 96 6.58 4.90 -6.95
C THR A 96 5.22 4.97 -6.25
N VAL A 97 4.72 3.85 -5.73
CA VAL A 97 3.48 3.80 -4.94
C VAL A 97 3.56 4.76 -3.77
N ARG A 98 4.66 4.72 -3.00
CA ARG A 98 4.91 5.62 -1.88
C ARG A 98 4.96 7.08 -2.32
N SER A 99 5.70 7.38 -3.39
CA SER A 99 5.78 8.74 -3.94
C SER A 99 4.41 9.27 -4.35
N THR A 100 3.56 8.42 -4.92
CA THR A 100 2.17 8.80 -5.23
C THR A 100 1.39 9.10 -3.97
N VAL A 101 1.39 8.22 -2.97
CA VAL A 101 0.67 8.46 -1.70
C VAL A 101 1.14 9.76 -1.01
N LEU A 102 2.44 10.05 -1.08
CA LEU A 102 3.00 11.29 -0.53
C LEU A 102 2.66 12.55 -1.34
N GLY A 103 2.25 12.40 -2.60
CA GLY A 103 1.97 13.52 -3.51
C GLY A 103 0.73 14.32 -3.13
N TRP A 104 -0.27 13.70 -2.49
CA TRP A 104 -1.46 14.39 -2.00
C TRP A 104 -2.10 13.65 -0.84
N ALA A 105 -2.57 14.39 0.17
CA ALA A 105 -3.15 13.83 1.40
C ALA A 105 -4.42 12.98 1.17
N GLY A 106 -5.07 13.10 0.02
CA GLY A 106 -6.23 12.27 -0.35
C GLY A 106 -5.85 10.94 -1.01
N TYR A 107 -4.62 10.75 -1.49
CA TYR A 107 -4.18 9.47 -2.02
C TYR A 107 -3.88 8.47 -0.91
N GLY A 108 -4.01 7.19 -1.24
CA GLY A 108 -3.80 6.13 -0.29
C GLY A 108 -4.18 4.77 -0.84
N ILE A 109 -3.81 3.73 -0.08
CA ILE A 109 -4.27 2.37 -0.32
C ILE A 109 -5.27 2.03 0.79
N ILE A 110 -6.46 1.61 0.38
CA ILE A 110 -7.59 1.33 1.25
C ILE A 110 -7.83 -0.17 1.24
N GLY A 111 -7.75 -0.80 2.41
CA GLY A 111 -8.20 -2.17 2.60
C GLY A 111 -9.71 -2.24 2.74
N ILE A 112 -10.36 -3.01 1.88
CA ILE A 112 -11.81 -3.24 1.89
C ILE A 112 -12.01 -4.72 2.21
N SER A 113 -12.50 -5.01 3.42
CA SER A 113 -12.81 -6.38 3.84
C SER A 113 -14.28 -6.71 3.61
N ARG A 114 -14.54 -7.92 3.12
CA ARG A 114 -15.90 -8.45 2.99
C ARG A 114 -16.51 -8.59 4.38
N ARG A 115 -17.73 -8.08 4.53
CA ARG A 115 -18.58 -8.38 5.67
C ARG A 115 -19.30 -9.71 5.41
N GLU A 116 -19.21 -10.64 6.36
CA GLU A 116 -19.89 -11.94 6.25
C GLU A 116 -21.41 -11.81 6.41
N ASP A 117 -21.87 -10.79 7.13
CA ASP A 117 -23.27 -10.56 7.47
C ASP A 117 -24.06 -9.78 6.41
N VAL A 118 -23.42 -9.39 5.31
CA VAL A 118 -24.05 -8.65 4.21
C VAL A 118 -23.76 -9.35 2.90
N VAL A 119 -24.78 -9.97 2.32
CA VAL A 119 -24.77 -10.47 0.94
C VAL A 119 -25.49 -9.43 0.08
N LEU A 120 -24.75 -8.73 -0.76
CA LEU A 120 -25.36 -7.92 -1.81
C LEU A 120 -25.78 -8.87 -2.95
N PRO A 121 -27.01 -8.75 -3.47
CA PRO A 121 -27.51 -9.58 -4.58
C PRO A 121 -26.72 -9.37 -5.87
#